data_AF-A0A7V9T4V7-F1
#
_entry.id   AF-A0A7V9T4V7-F1
#
_cell.length_a   1.000
_cell.length_b   1.000
_cell.length_c   1.000
_cell.angle_alpha   90.00
_cell.angle_beta   90.00
_cell.angle_gamma   90.00
#
_symmetry.space_group_name_H-M   'P 1'
#
loop_
_entity.id
_entity.type
_entity.pdbx_description
1 polymer ?
#
loop_
_entity_poly.entity_id
_entity_poly.type
_entity_poly.pdbx_seq_one_letter_code
_entity_poly.pdbx_strand_id
1 'polypeptide(L)'
;ARVRLWLDARAPDRTRLDAWEAGVRDAAAGLLDATGVTIEATVASRSDGVVFDDRVRGALRVAVREAVGREVPELVCYAGHDAGIVAERRPAGMVFARNPTGVSHSPEEAVSLEDAAVAATALAAALRELA
;
A
#
# COMPACT_ATOMS: atom_id res chain seq x y z
N ALA A 1 0.33 -24.74 -26.95
CA ALA A 1 -0.60 -24.06 -26.02
C ALA A 1 0.08 -22.79 -25.52
N ARG A 2 -0.68 -21.75 -25.12
CA ARG A 2 -0.15 -20.48 -24.60
C ARG A 2 -0.82 -20.17 -23.26
N VAL A 3 -0.03 -19.72 -22.29
CA VAL A 3 -0.51 -19.23 -20.99
C VAL A 3 -0.20 -17.74 -20.88
N ARG A 4 -1.10 -16.98 -20.26
CA ARG A 4 -0.86 -15.60 -19.84
C ARG A 4 -1.18 -15.52 -18.35
N LEU A 5 -0.27 -14.94 -17.59
CA LEU A 5 -0.40 -14.76 -16.14
C LEU A 5 0.04 -13.35 -15.76
N TRP A 6 -0.39 -12.91 -14.59
CA TRP A 6 -0.02 -11.64 -14.00
C TRP A 6 0.75 -11.89 -12.71
N LEU A 7 1.79 -11.10 -12.49
CA LEU A 7 2.55 -11.10 -11.25
C LEU A 7 2.39 -9.72 -10.62
N ASP A 8 1.85 -9.66 -9.41
CA ASP A 8 1.86 -8.47 -8.55
C ASP A 8 2.98 -8.67 -7.52
N ALA A 9 3.92 -7.73 -7.48
CA ALA A 9 5.01 -7.72 -6.53
C ALA A 9 5.13 -6.35 -5.89
N ARG A 10 5.33 -6.35 -4.57
CA ARG A 10 5.44 -5.16 -3.75
C ARG A 10 6.61 -5.34 -2.80
N ALA A 11 7.39 -4.29 -2.61
CA ALA A 11 8.52 -4.30 -1.71
C ALA A 11 8.56 -3.02 -0.87
N PRO A 12 9.23 -3.03 0.30
CA PRO A 12 9.36 -1.84 1.14
C PRO A 12 10.13 -0.68 0.46
N ASP A 13 10.96 -0.99 -0.54
CA ASP A 13 11.78 -0.01 -1.24
C ASP A 13 12.01 -0.43 -2.71
N ARG A 14 12.41 0.57 -3.51
CA ARG A 14 12.65 0.43 -4.95
C ARG A 14 13.77 -0.57 -5.26
N THR A 15 14.82 -0.61 -4.46
CA THR A 15 15.98 -1.48 -4.69
C THR A 15 15.60 -2.95 -4.60
N ARG A 16 14.80 -3.33 -3.60
CA ARG A 16 14.31 -4.70 -3.45
C ARG A 16 13.36 -5.11 -4.57
N LEU A 17 12.48 -4.20 -5.02
CA LEU A 17 11.58 -4.48 -6.14
C LEU A 17 12.36 -4.67 -7.46
N ASP A 18 13.35 -3.81 -7.73
CA ASP A 18 14.22 -3.91 -8.91
C ASP A 18 15.01 -5.23 -8.90
N ALA A 19 15.54 -5.63 -7.73
CA ALA A 19 16.25 -6.91 -7.59
C ALA A 19 15.32 -8.12 -7.82
N TRP A 20 14.08 -8.06 -7.32
CA TRP A 20 13.08 -9.10 -7.57
C TRP A 20 12.73 -9.19 -9.06
N GLU A 21 12.50 -8.05 -9.73
CA GLU A 21 12.19 -8.02 -11.17
C GLU A 21 13.33 -8.61 -12.00
N ALA A 22 14.58 -8.25 -11.68
CA ALA A 22 15.77 -8.82 -12.33
C ALA A 22 15.83 -10.35 -12.15
N GLY A 23 15.60 -10.85 -10.94
CA GLY A 23 15.57 -12.29 -10.67
C GLY A 23 14.49 -13.04 -11.45
N VAL A 24 13.31 -12.43 -11.65
CA VAL A 24 12.25 -13.01 -12.50
C VAL A 24 12.69 -13.09 -13.96
N ARG A 25 13.36 -12.06 -14.48
CA ARG A 25 13.87 -12.04 -15.86
C ARG A 25 14.97 -13.08 -16.07
N ASP A 26 15.89 -13.19 -15.12
CA ASP A 26 16.97 -14.18 -15.17
C ASP A 26 16.43 -15.61 -15.13
N ALA A 27 15.47 -15.87 -14.24
CA ALA A 27 14.79 -17.17 -14.17
C ALA A 27 14.04 -17.50 -15.48
N ALA A 28 13.35 -16.53 -16.07
CA ALA A 28 12.65 -16.72 -17.35
C ALA A 28 13.63 -17.05 -18.49
N ALA A 29 14.78 -16.37 -18.56
CA ALA A 29 15.80 -16.62 -19.58
C ALA A 29 16.40 -18.04 -19.47
N GLY A 30 16.57 -18.55 -18.24
CA GLY A 30 17.15 -19.88 -18.00
C GLY A 30 16.20 -21.06 -18.28
N LEU A 31 14.90 -20.83 -18.50
CA LEU A 31 13.92 -21.91 -18.65
C LEU A 31 13.76 -22.42 -20.08
N LEU A 32 14.20 -21.68 -21.11
CA LEU A 32 14.02 -22.11 -22.51
C LEU A 32 14.71 -23.46 -22.78
N ASP A 33 15.99 -23.57 -22.43
CA ASP A 33 16.77 -24.78 -22.70
C ASP A 33 16.26 -25.99 -21.90
N ALA A 34 15.77 -25.74 -20.68
CA ALA A 34 15.30 -26.79 -19.78
C ALA A 34 13.86 -27.27 -20.08
N THR A 35 13.01 -26.41 -20.66
CA THR A 35 11.57 -26.67 -20.81
C THR A 35 11.04 -26.60 -22.23
N GLY A 36 11.80 -26.01 -23.17
CA GLY A 36 11.34 -25.68 -24.52
C GLY A 36 10.28 -24.57 -24.57
N VAL A 37 10.03 -23.86 -23.46
CA VAL A 37 9.03 -22.79 -23.36
C VAL A 37 9.70 -21.42 -23.44
N THR A 38 9.26 -20.59 -24.38
CA THR A 38 9.61 -19.17 -24.42
C THR A 38 8.77 -18.39 -23.43
N ILE A 39 9.42 -17.61 -22.55
CA ILE A 39 8.76 -16.75 -21.56
C ILE A 39 9.08 -15.29 -21.90
N GLU A 40 8.04 -14.50 -22.13
CA GLU A 40 8.14 -13.05 -22.31
C GLU A 40 7.57 -12.34 -21.09
N ALA A 41 8.40 -11.53 -20.41
CA ALA A 41 8.00 -10.76 -19.23
C ALA A 41 8.01 -9.25 -19.53
N THR A 42 6.84 -8.62 -19.39
CA THR A 42 6.67 -7.18 -19.58
C THR A 42 6.09 -6.56 -18.32
N VAL A 43 6.52 -5.34 -18.00
CA VAL A 43 5.96 -4.57 -16.88
C VAL A 43 4.68 -3.92 -17.37
N ALA A 44 3.54 -4.35 -16.83
CA ALA A 44 2.25 -3.81 -17.21
C ALA A 44 1.86 -2.55 -16.42
N SER A 45 2.32 -2.44 -15.18
CA SER A 45 2.13 -1.28 -14.32
C SER A 45 3.26 -1.21 -13.30
N ARG A 46 3.63 0.02 -12.91
CA ARG A 46 4.60 0.28 -11.85
C ARG A 46 4.22 1.56 -11.12
N SER A 47 4.29 1.50 -9.80
CA SER A 47 4.15 2.65 -8.91
C SER A 47 5.30 2.63 -7.92
N ASP A 48 5.99 3.75 -7.77
CA ASP A 48 7.05 3.87 -6.78
C ASP A 48 6.45 4.10 -5.38
N GLY A 49 7.23 3.80 -4.33
CA GLY A 49 6.82 4.03 -2.95
C GLY A 49 6.65 5.53 -2.66
N VAL A 50 5.59 5.87 -1.93
CA VAL A 50 5.26 7.25 -1.56
C VAL A 50 5.55 7.46 -0.08
N VAL A 51 6.33 8.50 0.22
CA VAL A 51 6.45 9.04 1.59
C VAL A 51 5.49 10.21 1.70
N PHE A 52 4.51 10.09 2.59
CA PHE A 52 3.54 11.16 2.85
C PHE A 52 4.18 12.36 3.54
N ASP A 53 3.58 13.53 3.34
CA ASP A 53 4.05 14.80 3.88
C ASP A 53 4.12 14.78 5.42
N ASP A 54 5.25 15.23 5.99
CA ASP A 54 5.50 15.13 7.43
C ASP A 54 4.54 15.98 8.28
N ARG A 55 4.06 17.12 7.76
CA ARG A 55 3.05 17.93 8.45
C ARG A 55 1.72 17.19 8.51
N VAL A 56 1.30 16.59 7.40
CA VAL A 56 0.07 15.79 7.36
C VAL A 56 0.19 14.56 8.26
N ARG A 57 1.30 13.81 8.18
CA ARG A 57 1.56 12.65 9.05
C ARG A 57 1.59 13.04 10.52
N GLY A 58 2.20 14.17 10.87
CA GLY A 58 2.24 14.69 12.22
C GLY A 58 0.84 14.96 12.80
N ALA A 59 0.01 15.68 12.05
CA ALA A 59 -1.38 15.98 12.43
C ALA A 59 -2.21 14.70 12.61
N LEU A 60 -2.12 13.77 11.66
CA LEU A 60 -2.83 12.48 11.75
C LEU A 60 -2.37 11.65 12.95
N ARG A 61 -1.07 11.61 13.23
CA ARG A 61 -0.52 10.88 14.38
C ARG A 61 -1.05 11.44 15.71
N VAL A 62 -1.08 12.76 15.85
CA VAL A 62 -1.65 13.42 17.04
C VAL A 62 -3.14 13.10 17.17
N ALA A 63 -3.91 13.28 16.10
CA ALA A 63 -5.35 13.07 16.12
C ALA A 63 -5.75 11.61 16.39
N VAL A 64 -5.02 10.63 15.83
CA VAL A 64 -5.25 9.21 16.08
C VAL A 64 -4.92 8.86 17.53
N ARG A 65 -3.79 9.35 18.07
CA ARG A 65 -3.42 9.12 19.47
C ARG A 65 -4.50 9.63 20.42
N GLU A 66 -5.03 10.82 20.15
CA GLU A 66 -6.08 11.42 20.98
C GLU A 66 -7.40 10.68 20.88
N ALA A 67 -7.81 10.27 19.67
CA ALA A 67 -9.03 9.50 19.47
C ALA A 67 -8.98 8.11 20.12
N VAL A 68 -7.80 7.48 20.17
CA VAL A 68 -7.60 6.14 20.75
C VAL A 68 -7.21 6.20 22.24
N GLY A 69 -6.70 7.34 22.71
CA GLY A 69 -6.22 7.54 24.09
C GLY A 69 -4.83 6.95 24.38
N ARG A 70 -4.08 6.55 23.36
CA ARG A 70 -2.71 6.01 23.48
C ARG A 70 -1.96 6.08 22.15
N GLU A 71 -0.65 5.85 22.20
CA GLU A 71 0.16 5.70 20.98
C GLU A 71 -0.28 4.50 20.15
N VAL A 72 -0.29 4.69 18.83
CA VAL A 72 -0.69 3.72 17.80
C VAL A 72 0.47 3.57 16.81
N PRO A 73 0.78 2.35 16.34
CA PRO A 73 1.86 2.16 15.38
C PRO A 73 1.57 2.83 14.03
N GLU A 74 2.62 3.33 13.41
CA GLU A 74 2.60 3.70 12.00
C GLU A 74 2.78 2.46 11.12
N LEU A 75 2.01 2.37 10.04
CA LEU A 75 1.99 1.22 9.15
C LEU A 75 2.33 1.65 7.72
N VAL A 76 3.11 0.81 7.04
CA VAL A 76 3.32 0.94 5.59
C VAL A 76 2.09 0.38 4.88
N CYS A 77 1.50 1.18 3.98
CA CYS A 77 0.46 0.70 3.09
C CYS A 77 1.09 0.06 1.86
N TYR A 78 0.93 -1.25 1.70
CA TYR A 78 1.32 -1.92 0.46
C TYR A 78 0.23 -1.86 -0.62
N ALA A 79 -1.00 -1.47 -0.29
CA ALA A 79 -2.07 -1.32 -1.27
C ALA A 79 -2.04 0.05 -1.94
N GLY A 80 -2.26 0.06 -3.25
CA GLY A 80 -2.44 1.31 -4.00
C GLY A 80 -3.70 2.03 -3.51
N HIS A 81 -3.58 3.33 -3.24
CA HIS A 81 -4.67 4.22 -2.88
C HIS A 81 -4.49 5.56 -3.57
N ASP A 82 -5.59 6.25 -3.84
CA ASP A 82 -5.57 7.56 -4.51
C ASP A 82 -4.73 8.59 -3.76
N ALA A 83 -4.65 8.50 -2.43
CA ALA A 83 -3.79 9.36 -1.61
C ALA A 83 -2.32 9.30 -2.06
N GLY A 84 -1.82 8.13 -2.48
CA GLY A 84 -0.47 7.98 -3.02
C GLY A 84 -0.26 8.75 -4.32
N ILE A 85 -1.28 8.78 -5.20
CA ILE A 85 -1.25 9.56 -6.44
C ILE A 85 -1.34 11.07 -6.13
N VAL A 86 -2.21 11.45 -5.19
CA VAL A 86 -2.37 12.85 -4.76
C VAL A 86 -1.09 13.40 -4.15
N ALA A 87 -0.34 12.57 -3.41
CA ALA A 87 0.91 12.93 -2.75
C ALA A 87 1.98 13.47 -3.71
N GLU A 88 1.94 13.08 -4.99
CA GLU A 88 2.86 13.60 -6.02
C GLU A 88 2.66 15.10 -6.30
N ARG A 89 1.48 15.64 -5.96
CA ARG A 89 1.07 17.00 -6.34
C ARG A 89 0.70 17.87 -5.16
N ARG A 90 0.27 17.27 -4.05
CA ARG A 90 -0.23 17.96 -2.85
C ARG A 90 0.13 17.17 -1.59
N PRO A 91 0.31 17.83 -0.44
CA PRO A 91 0.41 17.15 0.84
C PRO A 91 -0.78 16.20 1.04
N ALA A 92 -0.49 14.94 1.38
CA ALA A 92 -1.48 13.89 1.58
C ALA A 92 -1.03 12.96 2.70
N GLY A 93 -1.98 12.17 3.22
CA GLY A 93 -1.76 11.18 4.27
C GLY A 93 -2.98 10.27 4.43
N MET A 94 -2.85 9.23 5.26
CA MET A 94 -3.89 8.21 5.43
C MET A 94 -4.05 7.82 6.91
N VAL A 95 -5.27 7.44 7.29
CA VAL A 95 -5.60 6.79 8.56
C VAL A 95 -6.14 5.40 8.26
N PHE A 96 -5.64 4.39 8.96
CA PHE A 96 -6.16 3.03 8.88
C PHE A 96 -7.19 2.80 9.98
N ALA A 97 -8.33 2.21 9.61
CA ALA A 97 -9.26 1.60 10.56
C ALA A 97 -8.88 0.13 10.76
N ARG A 98 -9.11 -0.40 11.98
CA ARG A 98 -8.87 -1.82 12.24
C ARG A 98 -9.89 -2.67 11.48
N ASN A 99 -9.38 -3.71 10.84
CA ASN A 99 -10.18 -4.79 10.27
C ASN A 99 -9.80 -6.07 11.04
N PRO A 100 -10.75 -6.70 11.76
CA PRO A 100 -10.45 -7.82 12.66
C PRO A 100 -10.06 -9.10 11.90
N THR A 101 -10.46 -9.26 10.64
CA THR A 101 -10.10 -10.42 9.81
C THR A 101 -8.80 -10.17 9.05
N GLY A 102 -8.46 -8.90 8.80
CA GLY A 102 -7.39 -8.49 7.89
C GLY A 102 -7.69 -8.81 6.42
N VAL A 103 -8.89 -9.34 6.13
CA VAL A 103 -9.33 -9.68 4.79
C VAL A 103 -9.91 -8.44 4.12
N SER A 104 -9.58 -8.25 2.85
CA SER A 104 -10.18 -7.22 2.00
C SER A 104 -10.55 -7.80 0.62
N HIS A 105 -11.37 -7.09 -0.15
CA HIS A 105 -11.89 -7.54 -1.46
C HIS A 105 -12.70 -8.85 -1.38
N SER A 106 -13.36 -9.07 -0.26
CA SER A 106 -14.16 -10.26 0.02
C SER A 106 -15.39 -9.87 0.85
N PRO A 107 -16.50 -10.62 0.76
CA PRO A 107 -17.63 -10.46 1.68
C PRO A 107 -17.28 -10.63 3.16
N GLU A 108 -16.14 -11.24 3.48
CA GLU A 108 -15.61 -11.41 4.85
C GLU A 108 -14.85 -10.18 5.37
N GLU A 109 -14.69 -9.14 4.54
CA GLU A 109 -14.14 -7.85 4.95
C GLU A 109 -15.09 -7.19 5.96
N ALA A 110 -14.52 -6.73 7.09
CA ALA A 110 -15.31 -6.14 8.16
C ALA A 110 -14.57 -4.98 8.83
N VAL A 111 -15.35 -4.01 9.30
CA VAL A 111 -14.91 -2.94 10.21
C VAL A 111 -16.02 -2.74 11.24
N SER A 112 -15.65 -2.62 12.52
CA SER A 112 -16.63 -2.31 13.55
C SER A 112 -17.06 -0.84 13.44
N LEU A 113 -18.30 -0.53 13.83
CA LEU A 113 -18.76 0.86 13.88
C LEU A 113 -17.90 1.71 14.82
N GLU A 114 -17.38 1.12 15.90
CA GLU A 114 -16.48 1.78 16.84
C GLU A 114 -15.15 2.15 16.18
N ASP A 115 -14.51 1.21 15.48
CA ASP A 115 -13.26 1.47 14.76
C ASP A 115 -13.44 2.50 13.64
N ALA A 116 -14.55 2.41 12.90
CA ALA A 116 -14.89 3.38 11.87
C ALA A 116 -15.10 4.79 12.47
N ALA A 117 -15.82 4.89 13.59
CA ALA A 117 -16.07 6.16 14.27
C ALA A 117 -14.78 6.79 14.82
N VAL A 118 -13.88 5.98 15.40
CA VAL A 118 -12.57 6.43 15.88
C VAL A 118 -11.73 6.98 14.73
N ALA A 119 -11.62 6.23 13.62
CA ALA A 119 -10.87 6.67 12.44
C ALA A 119 -11.45 7.95 11.81
N ALA A 120 -12.77 8.05 11.68
CA ALA A 120 -13.44 9.24 11.17
C ALA A 120 -13.25 10.47 12.08
N THR A 121 -13.30 10.27 13.40
CA THR A 121 -13.08 11.34 14.39
C THR A 121 -11.65 11.86 14.31
N ALA A 122 -10.66 10.96 14.25
CA ALA A 122 -9.26 11.33 14.09
C ALA A 122 -9.02 12.08 12.77
N LEU A 123 -9.57 11.59 11.66
CA LEU A 123 -9.45 12.25 10.36
C LEU A 123 -10.06 13.65 10.38
N ALA A 124 -11.25 13.82 10.96
CA ALA A 124 -11.90 15.12 11.08
C ALA A 124 -11.10 16.11 11.94
N ALA A 125 -10.50 15.64 13.03
CA ALA A 125 -9.64 16.48 13.88
C ALA A 125 -8.38 16.94 13.13
N ALA A 126 -7.68 16.03 12.45
CA ALA A 126 -6.50 16.35 11.66
C ALA A 126 -6.82 17.34 10.52
N LEU A 127 -7.97 17.16 9.84
CA LEU A 127 -8.39 18.10 8.80
C LEU A 127 -8.64 19.51 9.33
N ARG A 128 -9.17 19.66 10.56
CA ARG A 128 -9.35 20.98 11.20
C ARG A 128 -8.03 21.62 11.59
N GLU A 129 -7.03 20.83 11.99
CA GLU A 129 -5.68 21.32 12.31
C GLU A 129 -4.94 21.80 11.04
N LEU A 130 -5.19 21.14 9.90
CA LEU A 130 -4.51 21.41 8.64
C LEU A 130 -5.15 22.52 7.79
N ALA A 131 -6.41 22.86 8.07
CA ALA A 131 -7.17 23.91 7.38
C ALA A 131 -6.67 25.33 7.73
#